data_AF-A0A117L613-F1
#
_entry.id   AF-A0A117L613-F1
#
_cell.length_a   1.000
_cell.length_b   1.000
_cell.length_c   1.000
_cell.angle_alpha   90.00
_cell.angle_beta   90.00
_cell.angle_gamma   90.00
#
_symmetry.space_group_name_H-M   'P 1'
#
loop_
_entity.id
_entity.type
_entity.pdbx_description
1 polymer ?
#
loop_
_entity_poly.entity_id
_entity_poly.type
_entity_poly.pdbx_seq_one_letter_code
_entity_poly.pdbx_strand_id
1 'polypeptide(L)'
;MAWHIFIPDSLLEETSDPKIKTYKVGQIGRAAAIFGVEHIWIYKAGGREGKFIKLVLEYMETPQYLRKTLIPLTKELKYAGILPPLRTPHHKLKRE
;
A
#
# COMPACT_ATOMS: atom_id res chain seq x y z
N MET A 1 22.12 5.16 -1.63
CA MET A 1 21.97 4.08 -0.62
C MET A 1 20.54 3.60 -0.73
N ALA A 2 20.31 2.30 -0.88
CA ALA A 2 18.99 1.71 -1.04
C ALA A 2 18.40 1.38 0.34
N TRP A 3 17.18 1.83 0.62
CA TRP A 3 16.48 1.52 1.86
C TRP A 3 15.48 0.39 1.63
N HIS A 4 15.53 -0.63 2.46
CA HIS A 4 14.59 -1.74 2.47
C HIS A 4 13.97 -1.87 3.85
N ILE A 5 12.68 -2.14 3.91
CA ILE A 5 11.96 -2.43 5.16
C ILE A 5 11.32 -3.81 5.10
N PHE A 6 11.27 -4.47 6.24
CA PHE A 6 10.68 -5.81 6.39
C PHE A 6 9.51 -5.71 7.37
N ILE A 7 8.31 -6.12 6.93
CA ILE A 7 7.09 -6.06 7.73
C ILE A 7 6.44 -7.44 7.83
N PRO A 8 5.87 -7.80 8.99
CA PRO A 8 5.21 -9.09 9.16
C PRO A 8 3.83 -9.10 8.49
N ASP A 9 3.40 -10.26 8.02
CA ASP A 9 2.04 -10.46 7.51
C ASP A 9 0.95 -10.56 8.61
N SER A 10 1.36 -10.55 9.89
CA SER A 10 0.50 -10.48 11.07
C SER A 10 0.24 -9.05 11.56
N LEU A 11 0.81 -8.03 10.89
CA LEU A 11 0.72 -6.61 11.27
C LEU A 11 -0.69 -6.07 11.54
N LEU A 12 -1.72 -6.70 10.97
CA LEU A 12 -3.10 -6.24 11.00
C LEU A 12 -4.03 -7.17 11.81
N GLU A 13 -3.50 -8.18 12.49
CA GLU A 13 -4.29 -9.21 13.20
C GLU A 13 -5.17 -8.65 14.31
N GLU A 14 -4.71 -7.60 14.98
CA GLU A 14 -5.41 -6.92 16.07
C GLU A 14 -6.56 -6.02 15.58
N THR A 15 -6.63 -5.77 14.28
CA THR A 15 -7.63 -4.89 13.68
C THR A 15 -8.73 -5.70 13.03
N SER A 16 -9.99 -5.49 13.39
CA SER A 16 -11.13 -6.15 12.74
C SER A 16 -11.71 -5.34 11.57
N ASP A 17 -11.78 -4.01 11.71
CA ASP A 17 -12.38 -3.12 10.71
C ASP A 17 -11.51 -3.03 9.42
N PRO A 18 -12.03 -3.46 8.25
CA PRO A 18 -11.31 -3.39 6.97
C PRO A 18 -10.89 -1.98 6.56
N LYS A 19 -11.66 -0.95 6.95
CA LYS A 19 -11.33 0.45 6.71
C LYS A 19 -10.09 0.85 7.50
N ILE A 20 -10.00 0.47 8.77
CA ILE A 20 -8.83 0.74 9.61
C ILE A 20 -7.62 -0.05 9.13
N LYS A 21 -7.80 -1.31 8.69
CA LYS A 21 -6.72 -2.09 8.05
C LYS A 21 -6.16 -1.36 6.83
N THR A 22 -7.03 -0.87 5.94
CA THR A 22 -6.63 -0.12 4.75
C THR A 22 -5.84 1.14 5.12
N TYR A 23 -6.32 1.89 6.13
CA TYR A 23 -5.64 3.08 6.62
C TYR A 23 -4.24 2.78 7.17
N LYS A 24 -4.08 1.74 8.01
CA LYS A 24 -2.79 1.32 8.58
C LYS A 24 -1.76 0.99 7.50
N VAL A 25 -2.15 0.22 6.48
CA VAL A 25 -1.27 -0.07 5.34
C VAL A 25 -0.95 1.22 4.56
N GLY A 26 -1.94 2.11 4.42
CA GLY A 26 -1.76 3.43 3.82
C GLY A 26 -0.68 4.27 4.50
N GLN A 27 -0.64 4.26 5.82
CA GLN A 27 0.38 4.97 6.60
C GLN A 27 1.79 4.41 6.36
N ILE A 28 1.92 3.09 6.18
CA ILE A 28 3.21 2.45 5.83
C ILE A 28 3.64 2.87 4.43
N GLY A 29 2.75 2.79 3.44
CA GLY A 29 3.04 3.23 2.07
C GLY A 29 3.48 4.69 2.02
N ARG A 30 2.83 5.56 2.81
CA ARG A 30 3.20 6.97 2.93
C ARG A 30 4.56 7.17 3.56
N ALA A 31 4.86 6.50 4.67
CA ALA A 31 6.17 6.60 5.31
C ALA A 31 7.28 6.10 4.37
N ALA A 32 7.06 4.97 3.69
CA ALA A 32 7.98 4.41 2.71
C ALA A 32 8.27 5.41 1.57
N ALA A 33 7.24 6.07 1.04
CA ALA A 33 7.41 7.09 0.00
C ALA A 33 8.18 8.33 0.48
N ILE A 34 7.93 8.80 1.71
CA ILE A 34 8.63 9.98 2.29
C ILE A 34 10.14 9.72 2.42
N PHE A 35 10.52 8.52 2.88
CA PHE A 35 11.92 8.17 3.14
C PHE A 35 12.62 7.50 1.94
N GLY A 36 11.96 7.41 0.79
CA GLY A 36 12.55 6.82 -0.41
C GLY A 36 12.91 5.34 -0.24
N VAL A 37 12.02 4.57 0.40
CA VAL A 37 12.17 3.10 0.53
C VAL A 37 11.96 2.46 -0.83
N GLU A 38 12.92 1.63 -1.24
CA GLU A 38 12.93 0.97 -2.55
C GLU A 38 12.11 -0.31 -2.52
N HIS A 39 12.20 -1.08 -1.44
CA HIS A 39 11.43 -2.32 -1.29
C HIS A 39 10.80 -2.48 0.11
N ILE A 40 9.57 -2.95 0.10
CA ILE A 40 8.82 -3.40 1.29
C ILE A 40 8.68 -4.92 1.19
N TRP A 41 9.43 -5.65 2.01
CA TRP A 41 9.37 -7.11 2.08
C TRP A 41 8.35 -7.55 3.12
N ILE A 42 7.36 -8.34 2.70
CA ILE A 42 6.34 -8.88 3.61
C ILE A 42 6.73 -10.32 3.97
N TYR A 43 7.11 -10.57 5.22
CA TYR A 43 7.52 -11.90 5.68
C TYR A 43 6.41 -12.62 6.46
N LYS A 44 6.50 -13.95 6.51
CA LYS A 44 5.54 -14.80 7.22
C LYS A 44 5.81 -14.77 8.73
N ALA A 45 4.79 -14.42 9.51
CA ALA A 45 4.86 -14.30 10.97
C ALA A 45 3.58 -14.84 11.66
N GLY A 46 2.92 -15.83 11.06
CA GLY A 46 1.67 -16.41 11.57
C GLY A 46 0.39 -15.77 11.00
N GLY A 47 0.54 -14.65 10.29
CA GLY A 47 -0.57 -13.90 9.73
C GLY A 47 -1.13 -14.43 8.42
N ARG A 48 -2.27 -13.84 8.04
CA ARG A 48 -3.01 -14.18 6.81
C ARG A 48 -3.21 -12.99 5.88
N GLU A 49 -2.77 -11.80 6.30
CA GLU A 49 -3.07 -10.53 5.64
C GLU A 49 -2.00 -10.09 4.64
N GLY A 50 -0.93 -10.89 4.46
CA GLY A 50 0.19 -10.52 3.58
C GLY A 50 -0.23 -10.21 2.13
N LYS A 51 -1.23 -10.93 1.60
CA LYS A 51 -1.79 -10.63 0.26
C LYS A 51 -2.53 -9.30 0.22
N PHE A 52 -3.29 -8.98 1.27
CA PHE A 52 -4.01 -7.72 1.39
C PHE A 52 -3.04 -6.53 1.52
N ILE A 53 -2.03 -6.66 2.39
CA ILE A 53 -0.97 -5.64 2.58
C ILE A 53 -0.28 -5.38 1.23
N LYS A 54 0.13 -6.45 0.53
CA LYS A 54 0.75 -6.35 -0.79
C LYS A 54 -0.15 -5.60 -1.79
N LEU A 55 -1.41 -6.02 -1.90
CA LEU A 55 -2.36 -5.41 -2.84
C LEU A 55 -2.56 -3.91 -2.60
N VAL A 56 -2.70 -3.49 -1.34
CA VAL A 56 -2.89 -2.08 -1.00
C VAL A 56 -1.62 -1.27 -1.31
N LEU A 57 -0.44 -1.78 -0.98
CA LEU A 57 0.83 -1.11 -1.29
C LEU A 57 1.06 -0.99 -2.80
N GLU A 58 0.82 -2.06 -3.56
CA GLU A 58 0.89 -2.04 -5.03
C GLU A 58 -0.13 -1.06 -5.63
N TYR A 59 -1.34 -1.01 -5.08
CA TYR A 59 -2.35 -0.04 -5.49
C TYR A 59 -1.91 1.41 -5.26
N MET A 60 -1.31 1.69 -4.11
CA MET A 60 -0.79 3.02 -3.80
C MET A 60 0.35 3.39 -4.73
N GLU A 61 1.30 2.49 -4.93
CA GLU A 61 2.51 2.74 -5.72
C GLU A 61 2.23 2.85 -7.22
N THR A 62 1.18 2.19 -7.71
CA THR A 62 0.74 2.31 -9.10
C THR A 62 0.25 3.73 -9.39
N PRO A 63 0.79 4.42 -10.42
CA PRO A 63 0.31 5.74 -10.83
C PRO A 63 -1.19 5.75 -11.12
N GLN A 64 -1.87 6.83 -10.71
CA GLN A 64 -3.33 6.91 -10.73
C GLN A 64 -3.95 6.61 -12.10
N TYR A 65 -3.28 7.01 -13.19
CA TYR A 65 -3.72 6.79 -14.56
C TYR A 65 -3.58 5.34 -15.05
N LEU A 66 -2.80 4.49 -14.36
CA LEU A 66 -2.62 3.07 -14.69
C LEU A 66 -3.43 2.13 -13.81
N ARG A 67 -3.90 2.58 -12.64
CA ARG A 67 -4.55 1.71 -11.64
C ARG A 67 -5.70 0.89 -12.22
N LYS A 68 -6.58 1.53 -13.00
CA LYS A 68 -7.75 0.85 -13.61
C LYS A 68 -7.37 -0.20 -14.64
N THR A 69 -6.18 -0.11 -15.22
CA THR A 69 -5.69 -1.01 -16.27
C THR A 69 -4.88 -2.17 -15.68
N LEU A 70 -4.05 -1.88 -14.67
CA LEU A 70 -3.12 -2.86 -14.08
C LEU A 70 -3.71 -3.63 -12.91
N ILE A 71 -4.67 -3.05 -12.19
CA ILE A 71 -5.20 -3.62 -10.95
C ILE A 71 -6.71 -3.82 -11.10
N PRO A 72 -7.20 -5.08 -11.03
CA PRO A 72 -8.62 -5.34 -11.06
C PRO A 72 -9.30 -4.72 -9.84
N LEU A 73 -10.53 -4.24 -10.02
CA LEU A 73 -11.36 -3.76 -8.91
C LEU A 73 -11.82 -4.96 -8.06
N THR A 74 -11.18 -5.15 -6.91
CA THR A 74 -11.52 -6.21 -5.97
C THR A 74 -12.21 -5.67 -4.71
N LYS A 75 -12.85 -6.55 -3.93
CA LYS A 75 -13.57 -6.18 -2.69
C LYS A 75 -12.63 -5.63 -1.62
N GLU A 76 -11.37 -6.08 -1.62
CA GLU A 76 -10.30 -5.63 -0.73
C GLU A 76 -9.98 -4.14 -0.93
N LEU A 77 -10.15 -3.62 -2.16
CA LEU A 77 -9.91 -2.22 -2.49
C LEU A 77 -11.14 -1.32 -2.30
N LYS A 78 -12.23 -1.82 -1.70
CA LYS A 78 -13.46 -1.06 -1.43
C LYS A 78 -13.20 0.27 -0.70
N TYR A 79 -12.20 0.29 0.19
CA TYR A 79 -11.85 1.46 0.99
C TYR A 79 -10.62 2.22 0.46
N ALA A 80 -10.17 1.97 -0.77
CA ALA A 80 -8.99 2.63 -1.33
C ALA A 80 -9.08 4.17 -1.36
N GLY A 81 -10.30 4.73 -1.35
CA GLY A 81 -10.53 6.18 -1.31
C GLY A 81 -10.04 6.90 -0.04
N ILE A 82 -9.79 6.19 1.06
CA ILE A 82 -9.24 6.78 2.29
C ILE A 82 -7.71 6.72 2.36
N LEU A 83 -7.05 6.14 1.36
CA LEU A 83 -5.59 6.04 1.33
C LEU A 83 -4.97 7.44 1.18
N PRO A 84 -3.90 7.74 1.93
CA PRO A 84 -3.22 9.02 1.79
C PRO A 84 -2.54 9.12 0.41
N PRO A 85 -2.50 10.32 -0.21
CA PRO A 85 -1.78 10.51 -1.46
C PRO A 85 -0.26 10.43 -1.22
N LEU A 86 0.46 9.78 -2.14
CA LEU A 86 1.92 9.66 -2.10
C LEU A 86 2.65 10.84 -2.75
N ARG A 87 2.09 11.45 -3.82
CA ARG A 87 2.70 12.55 -4.60
C ARG A 87 4.17 12.32 -4.95
N THR A 88 4.53 11.08 -5.28
CA THR A 88 5.87 10.70 -5.72
C THR A 88 6.13 11.15 -7.17
N PRO A 89 7.39 11.26 -7.62
CA PRO A 89 7.72 11.79 -8.95
C PRO A 89 7.07 11.05 -10.12
N HIS A 90 6.81 9.74 -9.99
CA HIS A 90 6.14 8.90 -10.98
C HIS A 90 4.61 9.02 -10.97
N HIS A 91 4.02 9.70 -9.98
CA HIS A 91 2.58 9.99 -9.88
C HIS A 91 2.25 11.35 -10.47
N LYS A 92 2.69 11.62 -11.70
CA LYS A 92 2.39 12.88 -12.38
C LYS A 92 0.89 13.08 -12.57
N LEU A 93 0.43 14.29 -12.27
CA LEU A 93 -0.93 14.71 -12.60
C LEU A 93 -0.98 15.10 -14.07
N LYS A 94 -2.13 14.91 -14.72
CA LYS A 94 -2.35 15.11 -16.16
C LYS A 94 -2.21 16.57 -16.65
N ARG A 95 -1.75 17.48 -15.78
CA ARG A 95 -1.65 18.93 -16.00
C ARG A 95 -0.44 19.49 -15.24
N GLU A 96 0.75 19.15 -15.69
CA GLU A 96 1.97 19.96 -15.57
C GLU A 96 2.76 19.81 -16.87
#